data_AF-A0A959SEH5-F1
#
_entry.id   AF-A0A959SEH5-F1
#
_cell.length_a   1.000
_cell.length_b   1.000
_cell.length_c   1.000
_cell.angle_alpha   90.00
_cell.angle_beta   90.00
_cell.angle_gamma   90.00
#
_symmetry.space_group_name_H-M   'P 1'
#
loop_
_entity.id
_entity.type
_entity.pdbx_description
1 polymer ?
#
loop_
_entity_poly.entity_id
_entity_poly.type
_entity_poly.pdbx_seq_one_letter_code
_entity_poly.pdbx_strand_id
1 'polypeptide(L)'
;MRACILLHLFFASLLTSAQSVLADPHILRDTLTLLDTTRQRTIPIALYHRADEPLDGLPVILFSHGYNENKPGSYLLYRWLLDPLVKDGYVVVSVQHELPGDPPLAMKGDI
;
A
#
# COMPACT_ATOMS: atom_id res chain seq x y z
N MET A 1 44.98 12.72 -9.62
CA MET A 1 44.29 11.44 -9.89
C MET A 1 43.31 11.01 -8.79
N ARG A 2 43.58 11.22 -7.50
CA ARG A 2 42.63 10.84 -6.41
C ARG A 2 41.33 11.66 -6.36
N ALA A 3 41.37 12.93 -6.76
CA ALA A 3 40.19 13.80 -6.80
C ALA A 3 39.18 13.44 -7.92
N CYS A 4 39.65 12.89 -9.05
CA CYS A 4 38.78 12.49 -10.16
C CYS A 4 37.97 11.23 -9.85
N ILE A 5 38.51 10.33 -9.02
CA ILE A 5 37.86 9.07 -8.61
C ILE A 5 36.72 9.37 -7.61
N LEU A 6 36.92 10.31 -6.69
CA LEU A 6 35.87 10.73 -5.74
C LEU A 6 34.70 11.44 -6.44
N LEU A 7 34.95 12.19 -7.52
CA LEU A 7 33.91 12.84 -8.31
C LEU A 7 33.06 11.84 -9.12
N HIS A 8 33.67 10.74 -9.60
CA HIS A 8 32.93 9.68 -10.32
C HIS A 8 32.04 8.86 -9.38
N LEU A 9 32.48 8.62 -8.13
CA LEU A 9 31.65 7.95 -7.12
C LEU A 9 30.45 8.81 -6.70
N PHE A 10 30.60 10.13 -6.64
CA PHE A 10 29.52 11.05 -6.29
C PHE A 10 28.44 11.13 -7.38
N PHE A 11 28.80 11.04 -8.66
CA PHE A 11 27.83 11.01 -9.76
C PHE A 11 27.13 9.65 -9.93
N ALA A 12 27.77 8.54 -9.54
CA ALA A 12 27.14 7.22 -9.59
C ALA A 12 25.99 7.07 -8.57
N SER A 13 26.04 7.79 -7.44
CA SER A 13 24.94 7.80 -6.45
C SER A 13 23.73 8.64 -6.84
N LEU A 14 23.84 9.54 -7.83
CA LEU A 14 22.68 10.32 -8.31
C LEU A 14 21.79 9.53 -9.29
N LEU A 15 22.22 8.35 -9.74
CA LEU A 15 21.47 7.48 -10.64
C LEU A 15 20.60 6.45 -9.92
N THR A 16 20.47 6.52 -8.60
CA THR A 16 19.37 5.83 -7.91
C THR A 16 18.07 6.57 -8.22
N SER A 17 17.59 6.39 -9.44
CA SER A 17 16.29 6.84 -9.87
C SER A 17 15.27 6.28 -8.88
N ALA A 18 14.53 7.17 -8.24
CA ALA A 18 13.23 6.82 -7.67
C ALA A 18 12.40 6.30 -8.83
N GLN A 19 12.39 4.97 -9.03
CA GLN A 19 11.50 4.35 -9.97
C GLN A 19 10.11 4.63 -9.42
N SER A 20 9.41 5.59 -10.03
CA SER A 20 7.96 5.59 -9.97
C SER A 20 7.56 4.23 -10.53
N VAL A 21 7.12 3.31 -9.67
CA VAL A 21 6.52 2.05 -10.11
C VAL A 21 5.28 2.48 -10.88
N LEU A 22 5.42 2.60 -12.21
CA LEU A 22 4.28 2.80 -13.09
C LEU A 22 3.32 1.66 -12.78
N ALA A 23 2.04 2.00 -12.61
CA ALA A 23 1.02 1.02 -12.32
C ALA A 23 1.11 -0.12 -13.36
N ASP A 24 1.44 -1.31 -12.90
CA ASP A 24 1.50 -2.48 -13.77
C ASP A 24 0.08 -2.72 -14.32
N PRO A 25 -0.13 -2.67 -15.64
CA PRO A 25 -1.45 -2.82 -16.24
C PRO A 25 -2.04 -4.22 -15.99
N HIS A 26 -1.22 -5.20 -15.61
CA HIS A 26 -1.69 -6.54 -15.25
C HIS A 26 -2.10 -6.68 -13.78
N ILE A 27 -1.96 -5.63 -12.96
CA ILE A 27 -2.44 -5.62 -11.58
C ILE A 27 -3.73 -4.82 -11.50
N LEU A 28 -4.82 -5.53 -11.26
CA LEU A 28 -6.13 -4.94 -11.03
C LEU A 28 -6.26 -4.48 -9.58
N ARG A 29 -7.06 -3.43 -9.40
CA ARG A 29 -7.47 -2.94 -8.08
C ARG A 29 -8.96 -2.70 -8.08
N ASP A 30 -9.69 -3.62 -7.48
CA ASP A 30 -11.12 -3.46 -7.24
C ASP A 30 -11.36 -2.87 -5.85
N THR A 31 -12.40 -2.05 -5.73
CA THR A 31 -12.81 -1.51 -4.43
C THR A 31 -14.24 -1.93 -4.14
N LEU A 32 -14.50 -2.36 -2.91
CA LEU A 32 -15.85 -2.62 -2.43
C LEU A 32 -15.99 -2.18 -0.97
N THR A 33 -17.22 -2.09 -0.51
CA THR A 33 -17.53 -1.71 0.87
C THR A 33 -18.25 -2.86 1.55
N LEU A 34 -17.66 -3.35 2.65
CA LEU A 34 -18.25 -4.39 3.48
C LEU A 34 -19.02 -3.79 4.65
N LEU A 35 -20.11 -4.42 5.06
CA LEU A 35 -20.80 -4.08 6.30
C LEU A 35 -20.24 -4.92 7.45
N ASP A 36 -19.59 -4.29 8.42
CA ASP A 36 -19.28 -4.90 9.70
C ASP A 36 -20.55 -4.86 10.56
N THR A 37 -21.26 -5.98 10.60
CA THR A 37 -22.52 -6.14 11.35
C THR A 37 -22.30 -6.16 12.87
N THR A 38 -21.09 -6.42 13.35
CA THR A 38 -20.80 -6.42 14.79
C THR A 38 -20.71 -4.98 15.30
N ARG A 39 -20.05 -4.10 14.54
CA ARG A 39 -19.89 -2.68 14.88
C ARG A 39 -20.88 -1.75 14.20
N GLN A 40 -21.77 -2.30 13.35
CA GLN A 40 -22.76 -1.55 12.58
C GLN A 40 -22.13 -0.43 11.74
N ARG A 41 -21.01 -0.71 11.07
CA ARG A 41 -20.30 0.28 10.25
C ARG A 41 -19.83 -0.29 8.93
N THR A 42 -19.69 0.57 7.93
CA THR A 42 -19.15 0.22 6.61
C THR A 42 -17.63 0.29 6.60
N ILE A 43 -16.99 -0.67 5.94
CA ILE A 43 -15.54 -0.80 5.82
C ILE A 43 -15.17 -0.84 4.33
N PRO A 44 -14.60 0.23 3.78
CA PRO A 44 -13.99 0.20 2.46
C PRO A 44 -12.79 -0.75 2.44
N ILE A 45 -12.71 -1.58 1.40
CA ILE A 45 -11.54 -2.42 1.12
C ILE A 45 -11.14 -2.29 -0.36
N ALA A 46 -9.87 -2.55 -0.64
CA ALA A 46 -9.35 -2.71 -1.99
C ALA A 46 -8.76 -4.12 -2.15
N LEU A 47 -9.15 -4.81 -3.22
CA LEU A 47 -8.62 -6.10 -3.63
C LEU A 47 -7.61 -5.86 -4.75
N TYR A 48 -6.36 -6.30 -4.56
CA TYR A 48 -5.32 -6.27 -5.57
C TYR A 48 -5.00 -7.71 -6.00
N HIS A 49 -5.00 -7.95 -7.30
CA HIS A 49 -4.73 -9.26 -7.89
C HIS A 49 -4.27 -9.13 -9.34
N ARG A 50 -3.79 -10.24 -9.91
CA ARG A 50 -3.42 -10.31 -11.32
C ARG A 50 -4.66 -10.41 -12.21
N ALA A 51 -4.66 -9.67 -13.33
CA ALA A 51 -5.76 -9.65 -14.30
C ALA A 51 -5.92 -10.99 -15.04
N ASP A 52 -4.81 -11.72 -15.18
CA ASP A 52 -4.65 -12.90 -16.01
C ASP A 52 -4.63 -14.22 -15.23
N GLU A 53 -4.81 -14.18 -13.90
CA GLU A 53 -4.76 -15.37 -13.04
C GLU A 53 -6.07 -15.58 -12.28
N PRO A 54 -6.52 -16.84 -12.12
CA PRO A 54 -7.66 -17.15 -11.28
C PRO A 54 -7.34 -16.88 -9.81
N LEU A 55 -8.33 -16.40 -9.04
CA LEU A 55 -8.15 -16.11 -7.61
C LEU A 55 -8.12 -17.39 -6.75
N ASP A 56 -8.65 -18.50 -7.26
CA ASP A 56 -8.84 -19.73 -6.49
C ASP A 56 -7.51 -20.35 -6.07
N GLY A 57 -7.37 -20.62 -4.76
CA GLY A 57 -6.19 -21.26 -4.18
C GLY A 57 -4.98 -20.35 -3.99
N LEU A 58 -5.06 -19.07 -4.35
CA LEU A 58 -3.98 -18.12 -4.11
C LEU A 58 -3.89 -17.72 -2.62
N PRO A 59 -2.67 -17.56 -2.06
CA PRO A 59 -2.49 -17.09 -0.70
C PRO A 59 -2.97 -15.63 -0.57
N VAL A 60 -3.70 -15.35 0.51
CA VAL A 60 -4.28 -14.03 0.78
C VAL A 60 -3.47 -13.28 1.82
N ILE A 61 -3.15 -12.02 1.54
CA ILE A 61 -2.56 -11.07 2.47
C ILE A 61 -3.60 -10.03 2.86
N LEU A 62 -3.84 -9.87 4.16
CA LEU A 62 -4.62 -8.76 4.70
C LEU A 62 -3.67 -7.62 5.07
N PHE A 63 -3.82 -6.47 4.42
CA PHE A 63 -2.99 -5.29 4.64
C PHE A 63 -3.78 -4.21 5.39
N SER A 64 -3.19 -3.72 6.47
CA SER A 64 -3.69 -2.58 7.24
C SER A 64 -2.68 -1.44 7.10
N HIS A 65 -3.14 -0.27 6.65
CA HIS A 65 -2.28 0.91 6.61
C HIS A 65 -1.88 1.40 8.02
N GLY A 66 -0.99 2.38 8.10
CA GLY A 66 -0.72 3.08 9.37
C GLY A 66 -1.78 4.13 9.70
N TYR A 67 -1.84 4.61 10.94
CA TYR A 67 -2.76 5.68 11.32
C TYR A 67 -2.54 6.94 10.46
N ASN A 68 -3.60 7.50 9.91
CA ASN A 68 -3.55 8.70 9.07
C ASN A 68 -4.69 9.65 9.46
N GLU A 69 -4.87 9.84 10.78
CA GLU A 69 -5.82 10.80 11.33
C GLU A 69 -7.27 10.54 10.90
N ASN A 70 -7.67 9.27 10.82
CA ASN A 70 -9.00 8.86 10.38
C ASN A 70 -9.37 9.31 8.94
N LYS A 71 -8.38 9.67 8.12
CA LYS A 71 -8.61 10.11 6.75
C LYS A 71 -9.17 8.96 5.89
N PRO A 72 -10.26 9.18 5.15
CA PRO A 72 -10.75 8.18 4.21
C PRO A 72 -9.77 8.02 3.04
N GLY A 73 -9.68 6.81 2.50
CA GLY A 73 -8.85 6.53 1.32
C GLY A 73 -7.42 6.11 1.62
N SER A 74 -6.99 6.09 2.89
CA SER A 74 -5.66 5.66 3.32
C SER A 74 -5.30 4.24 2.86
N TYR A 75 -6.30 3.34 2.76
CA TYR A 75 -6.14 1.98 2.23
C TYR A 75 -5.71 1.91 0.74
N LEU A 76 -5.71 3.02 0.01
CA LEU A 76 -5.31 3.08 -1.41
C LEU A 76 -3.87 3.57 -1.63
N LEU A 77 -3.20 4.06 -0.58
CA LEU A 77 -1.94 4.80 -0.72
C LEU A 77 -0.69 3.92 -0.88
N TYR A 78 -0.80 2.62 -0.60
CA TYR A 78 0.35 1.73 -0.46
C TYR A 78 0.62 0.87 -1.70
N ARG A 79 0.12 1.27 -2.88
CA ARG A 79 0.26 0.47 -4.11
C ARG A 79 1.70 0.07 -4.43
N TRP A 80 2.68 0.93 -4.15
CA TRP A 80 4.10 0.64 -4.32
C TRP A 80 4.61 -0.55 -3.48
N LEU A 81 3.94 -0.86 -2.36
CA LEU A 81 4.23 -2.00 -1.49
C LEU A 81 3.37 -3.22 -1.85
N LEU A 82 2.12 -3.00 -2.28
CA LEU A 82 1.18 -4.09 -2.57
C LEU A 82 1.39 -4.71 -3.95
N ASP A 83 1.75 -3.92 -4.97
CA ASP A 83 1.98 -4.41 -6.33
C ASP A 83 3.08 -5.49 -6.39
N PRO A 84 4.24 -5.36 -5.72
CA PRO A 84 5.23 -6.43 -5.64
C PRO A 84 4.68 -7.73 -5.04
N LEU A 85 3.84 -7.66 -4.00
CA LEU A 85 3.23 -8.85 -3.41
C LEU A 85 2.27 -9.52 -4.40
N VAL A 86 1.52 -8.76 -5.19
CA VAL A 86 0.67 -9.34 -6.24
C VAL A 86 1.51 -9.99 -7.34
N LYS A 87 2.67 -9.41 -7.68
CA LYS A 87 3.61 -10.02 -8.64
C LYS A 87 4.19 -11.33 -8.14
N ASP A 88 4.32 -11.48 -6.82
CA ASP A 88 4.82 -12.69 -6.17
C ASP A 88 3.72 -13.77 -5.99
N GLY A 89 2.53 -13.58 -6.56
CA GLY A 89 1.46 -14.57 -6.60
C GLY A 89 0.46 -14.49 -5.42
N TYR A 90 0.44 -13.37 -4.70
CA TYR A 90 -0.53 -13.15 -3.61
C TYR A 90 -1.75 -12.37 -4.09
N VAL A 91 -2.90 -12.65 -3.47
CA VAL A 91 -4.05 -11.75 -3.50
C VAL A 91 -3.98 -10.86 -2.26
N VAL A 92 -4.06 -9.54 -2.44
CA VAL A 92 -3.92 -8.60 -1.33
C VAL A 92 -5.24 -7.87 -1.08
N VAL A 93 -5.72 -7.91 0.16
CA VAL A 93 -6.88 -7.14 0.63
C VAL A 93 -6.39 -6.00 1.52
N SER A 94 -6.47 -4.77 1.03
CA SER A 94 -6.13 -3.56 1.79
C SER A 94 -7.38 -2.97 2.45
N VAL A 95 -7.34 -2.69 3.76
CA VAL A 95 -8.51 -2.33 4.56
C VAL A 95 -8.42 -0.90 5.08
N GLN A 96 -9.50 -0.13 4.92
CA GLN A 96 -9.69 1.13 5.64
C GLN A 96 -10.15 0.82 7.07
N HIS A 97 -9.20 0.73 8.01
CA HIS A 97 -9.49 0.31 9.39
C HIS A 97 -9.85 1.49 10.31
N GLU A 98 -9.43 2.70 9.99
CA GLU A 98 -9.84 3.95 10.67
C GLU A 98 -10.97 4.63 9.89
N LEU A 99 -11.96 5.21 10.58
CA LEU A 99 -13.07 5.95 9.97
C LEU A 99 -13.19 7.37 10.54
N PRO A 100 -13.75 8.34 9.80
CA PRO A 100 -13.87 9.74 10.26
C PRO A 100 -14.53 9.94 11.63
N GLY A 101 -15.41 9.02 12.06
CA GLY A 101 -16.09 9.07 13.35
C GLY A 101 -15.36 8.34 14.50
N ASP A 102 -14.23 7.69 14.24
CA ASP A 102 -13.48 6.98 15.27
C ASP A 102 -12.77 7.97 16.22
N PRO A 103 -12.55 7.63 17.50
CA PRO A 103 -11.76 8.46 18.40
C PRO A 103 -10.33 8.66 17.85
N PRO A 104 -9.78 9.88 17.91
CA PRO A 104 -8.43 10.13 17.42
C PRO A 104 -7.37 9.48 18.32
N LEU A 105 -6.27 9.03 17.71
CA LEU A 105 -5.09 8.59 18.44
C LEU A 105 -4.19 9.78 18.77
N ALA A 106 -3.49 9.70 19.90
CA ALA A 106 -2.51 10.72 20.28
C ALA A 106 -1.33 10.70 19.29
N MET A 107 -1.11 11.83 18.61
CA MET A 107 0.00 12.01 17.66
C MET A 107 1.27 12.59 18.31
N LYS A 108 1.14 13.04 19.56
CA LYS A 108 2.22 13.60 20.36
C LYS A 108 2.10 13.02 21.76
N GLY A 109 3.23 12.64 22.35
CA GLY A 109 3.30 12.33 23.78
C GLY A 109 3.53 13.61 24.57
N ASP A 110 2.86 13.72 25.71
CA ASP A 110 3.28 14.59 26.80
C ASP A 110 3.35 13.67 28.02
N ILE A 111 4.52 13.05 28.21
CA ILE A 111 4.82 12.21 29.38
C ILE A 111 5.42 13.06 30.49
#